data_AF-A0A968TT34-F1
#
_entry.id   AF-A0A968TT34-F1
#
_cell.length_a   1.000
_cell.length_b   1.000
_cell.length_c   1.000
_cell.angle_alpha   90.00
_cell.angle_beta   90.00
_cell.angle_gamma   90.00
#
_symmetry.space_group_name_H-M   'P 1'
#
loop_
_entity.id
_entity.type
_entity.pdbx_description
1 polymer ?
#
loop_
_entity_poly.entity_id
_entity_poly.type
_entity_poly.pdbx_seq_one_letter_code
_entity_poly.pdbx_strand_id
1 'polypeptide(L)'
;KPCSTISGAINRIGRVEEKNTVSDWDEEEKERGLSLSTSLVPIEFNEYKINLLDTPGYTDFQGEVKNAIRVADSVIVVVDAVSGVEVGTELAWEYAEVYQQPIIVTINKMDRENASFERTMDSLRANFPEYKFIPVMIPIGAQADFKGVVNLLTMKAYYGAGADRSDLPPDMADAAQVAHTVLVEAAAEAGASYASYVMLRLPHAVSEIFSDWLEHHYPDRKEKVLAKVREMRGGQLNDARFGKRMKGEGVYAQQIRQLFRMTLKRLGLADRHWPEVSSAAFRKPGEQLGLFG
;
A
#
# COMPACT_ATOMS: atom_id res chain seq x y z
N LYS A 1 -9.31 -2.79 -9.44
CA LYS A 1 -10.26 -3.86 -9.13
C LYS A 1 -10.48 -3.65 -7.64
N PRO A 2 -11.71 -3.40 -7.16
CA PRO A 2 -11.95 -3.34 -5.73
C PRO A 2 -11.49 -4.66 -5.08
N CYS A 3 -11.15 -4.60 -3.79
CA CYS A 3 -10.46 -5.66 -3.06
C CYS A 3 -11.18 -7.03 -3.16
N SER A 4 -12.51 -7.03 -3.29
CA SER A 4 -13.37 -8.22 -3.45
C SER A 4 -13.26 -8.94 -4.80
N THR A 5 -12.87 -8.24 -5.88
CA THR A 5 -12.59 -8.87 -7.19
C THR A 5 -11.15 -9.37 -7.29
N ILE A 6 -10.27 -8.90 -6.39
CA ILE A 6 -8.87 -9.33 -6.32
C ILE A 6 -8.73 -10.62 -5.51
N SER A 7 -9.60 -10.85 -4.51
CA SER A 7 -9.66 -12.10 -3.73
C SER A 7 -10.36 -13.26 -4.45
N GLY A 8 -11.02 -13.02 -5.58
CA GLY A 8 -11.83 -14.03 -6.26
C GLY A 8 -13.18 -14.33 -5.58
N ALA A 9 -13.59 -13.55 -4.58
CA ALA A 9 -14.88 -13.72 -3.89
C ALA A 9 -16.10 -13.38 -4.76
N ILE A 10 -15.92 -12.59 -5.83
CA ILE A 10 -16.98 -12.29 -6.80
C ILE A 10 -16.43 -12.21 -8.23
N ASN A 11 -17.14 -12.85 -9.18
CA ASN A 11 -16.78 -12.95 -10.59
C ASN A 11 -17.12 -11.69 -11.43
N ARG A 12 -17.89 -10.72 -10.88
CA ARG A 12 -18.32 -9.51 -11.59
C ARG A 12 -18.49 -8.34 -10.61
N ILE A 13 -18.08 -7.15 -11.05
CA ILE A 13 -18.24 -5.90 -10.31
C ILE A 13 -19.71 -5.47 -10.41
N GLY A 14 -20.40 -5.37 -9.26
CA GLY A 14 -21.71 -4.72 -9.18
C GLY A 14 -21.56 -3.21 -9.18
N ARG A 15 -22.48 -2.51 -9.84
CA ARG A 15 -22.64 -1.05 -9.74
C ARG A 15 -23.91 -0.76 -8.95
N VAL A 16 -23.88 0.27 -8.10
CA VAL A 16 -25.06 0.75 -7.36
C VAL A 16 -26.19 1.11 -8.34
N GLU A 17 -25.84 1.79 -9.43
CA GLU A 17 -26.74 2.14 -10.53
C GLU A 17 -27.36 0.91 -11.23
N GLU A 18 -26.68 -0.24 -11.16
CA GLU A 18 -27.12 -1.51 -11.77
C GLU A 18 -27.72 -2.48 -10.73
N LYS A 19 -27.94 -2.04 -9.48
CA LYS A 19 -28.56 -2.79 -8.37
C LYS A 19 -27.95 -4.18 -8.08
N ASN A 20 -26.66 -4.35 -8.37
CA ASN A 20 -25.95 -5.63 -8.28
C ASN A 20 -24.80 -5.61 -7.25
N THR A 21 -24.80 -4.66 -6.33
CA THR A 21 -23.84 -4.58 -5.22
C THR A 21 -24.10 -5.69 -4.20
N VAL A 22 -23.02 -6.29 -3.69
CA VAL A 22 -23.09 -7.38 -2.69
C VAL A 22 -23.32 -6.83 -1.27
N SER A 23 -23.17 -5.53 -1.06
CA SER A 23 -23.40 -4.85 0.21
C SER A 23 -24.88 -4.50 0.45
N ASP A 24 -25.63 -4.22 -0.62
CA ASP A 24 -27.01 -3.72 -0.53
C ASP A 24 -27.99 -4.89 -0.76
N TRP A 25 -28.46 -5.52 0.32
CA TRP A 25 -29.34 -6.71 0.22
C TRP A 25 -30.82 -6.37 0.30
N ASP A 26 -31.19 -5.29 1.00
CA ASP A 26 -32.58 -4.90 1.21
C ASP A 26 -33.18 -4.31 -0.07
N GLU A 27 -34.47 -4.56 -0.34
CA GLU A 27 -35.15 -3.98 -1.51
C GLU A 27 -35.21 -2.45 -1.40
N GLU A 28 -35.27 -1.92 -0.18
CA GLU A 28 -35.30 -0.48 0.07
C GLU A 28 -33.94 0.20 -0.22
N GLU A 29 -32.82 -0.49 0.06
CA GLU A 29 -31.46 -0.02 -0.30
C GLU A 29 -31.27 0.00 -1.82
N LYS A 30 -31.78 -1.02 -2.53
CA LYS A 30 -31.73 -1.11 -3.99
C LYS A 30 -32.66 -0.12 -4.69
N GLU A 31 -33.77 0.26 -4.08
CA GLU A 31 -34.66 1.31 -4.62
C GLU A 31 -34.11 2.71 -4.40
N ARG A 32 -33.49 2.98 -3.25
CA ARG A 32 -32.96 4.31 -2.91
C ARG A 32 -31.53 4.54 -3.41
N GLY A 33 -30.77 3.48 -3.69
CA GLY A 33 -29.38 3.56 -4.13
C GLY A 33 -28.41 3.98 -3.03
N LEU A 34 -28.79 3.78 -1.76
CA LEU A 34 -28.05 4.21 -0.57
C LEU A 34 -28.04 3.07 0.45
N SER A 35 -26.88 2.80 1.05
CA SER A 35 -26.76 1.81 2.13
C SER A 35 -27.42 2.34 3.40
N LEU A 36 -28.30 1.55 4.00
CA LEU A 36 -29.07 1.88 5.21
C LEU A 36 -28.47 1.17 6.44
N SER A 37 -27.76 0.06 6.23
CA SER A 37 -27.15 -0.75 7.30
C SER A 37 -25.67 -1.03 7.03
N THR A 38 -24.90 -1.32 8.09
CA THR A 38 -23.50 -1.72 7.95
C THR A 38 -23.39 -3.16 7.43
N SER A 39 -22.69 -3.36 6.32
CA SER A 39 -22.49 -4.67 5.71
C SER A 39 -21.09 -5.23 5.96
N LEU A 40 -21.01 -6.50 6.38
CA LEU A 40 -19.74 -7.23 6.56
C LEU A 40 -19.36 -7.96 5.26
N VAL A 41 -18.20 -7.61 4.70
CA VAL A 41 -17.63 -8.20 3.49
C VAL A 41 -16.29 -8.86 3.82
N PRO A 42 -16.25 -10.19 4.03
CA PRO A 42 -15.00 -10.91 4.24
C PRO A 42 -14.23 -11.09 2.92
N ILE A 43 -12.93 -10.85 2.96
CA ILE A 43 -12.00 -10.92 1.83
C ILE A 43 -10.80 -11.77 2.25
N GLU A 44 -10.51 -12.84 1.51
CA GLU A 44 -9.28 -13.62 1.69
C GLU A 44 -8.22 -13.16 0.69
N PHE A 45 -7.04 -12.79 1.18
CA PHE A 45 -5.94 -12.30 0.35
C PHE A 45 -4.59 -12.69 0.93
N ASN A 46 -3.77 -13.40 0.15
CA ASN A 46 -2.41 -13.85 0.53
C ASN A 46 -2.36 -14.53 1.92
N GLU A 47 -3.26 -15.49 2.17
CA GLU A 47 -3.40 -16.20 3.47
C GLU A 47 -3.92 -15.36 4.64
N TYR A 48 -4.25 -14.08 4.41
CA TYR A 48 -4.90 -13.21 5.40
C TYR A 48 -6.40 -13.09 5.12
N LYS A 49 -7.17 -13.01 6.20
CA LYS A 49 -8.60 -12.67 6.14
C LYS A 49 -8.79 -11.22 6.57
N ILE A 50 -9.36 -10.43 5.68
CA ILE A 50 -9.68 -9.01 5.87
C ILE A 50 -11.20 -8.90 5.92
N ASN A 51 -11.73 -8.35 7.01
CA ASN A 51 -13.16 -8.11 7.15
C ASN A 51 -13.44 -6.63 6.90
N LEU A 52 -14.07 -6.29 5.77
CA LEU A 52 -14.51 -4.91 5.51
C LEU A 52 -15.90 -4.70 6.10
N LEU A 53 -16.07 -3.59 6.80
CA LEU A 53 -17.36 -3.11 7.27
C LEU A 53 -17.73 -1.91 6.40
N ASP A 54 -18.67 -2.10 5.48
CA ASP A 54 -19.17 -1.05 4.61
C ASP A 54 -20.30 -0.31 5.32
N THR A 55 -20.11 0.98 5.59
CA THR A 55 -21.02 1.78 6.43
C THR A 55 -21.83 2.77 5.59
N PRO A 56 -23.08 3.08 5.99
CA PRO A 56 -23.86 4.16 5.40
C PRO A 56 -23.13 5.51 5.40
N GLY A 57 -23.22 6.26 4.30
CA GLY A 57 -22.63 7.59 4.17
C GLY A 57 -23.52 8.76 4.61
N TYR A 58 -24.80 8.50 4.93
CA TYR A 58 -25.75 9.54 5.32
C TYR A 58 -25.69 9.82 6.82
N THR A 59 -25.76 11.10 7.18
CA THR A 59 -25.69 11.56 8.57
C THR A 59 -26.78 10.98 9.46
N ASP A 60 -27.92 10.59 8.90
CA ASP A 60 -29.03 10.02 9.65
C ASP A 60 -28.70 8.62 10.21
N PHE A 61 -27.68 7.95 9.68
CA PHE A 61 -27.23 6.61 10.10
C PHE A 61 -25.89 6.64 10.85
N GLN A 62 -25.55 7.76 11.50
CA GLN A 62 -24.32 7.90 12.30
C GLN A 62 -24.14 6.81 13.37
N GLY A 63 -25.24 6.26 13.91
CA GLY A 63 -25.18 5.16 14.87
C GLY A 63 -24.50 3.90 14.32
N GLU A 64 -24.76 3.57 13.05
CA GLU A 64 -24.16 2.44 12.34
C GLU A 64 -22.66 2.66 12.13
N VAL A 65 -22.27 3.83 11.62
CA VAL A 65 -20.87 4.24 11.41
C VAL A 65 -20.09 4.15 12.71
N LYS A 66 -20.64 4.69 13.80
CA LYS A 66 -20.01 4.69 15.13
C LYS A 66 -19.79 3.27 15.66
N ASN A 67 -20.78 2.39 15.49
CA ASN A 67 -20.66 0.99 15.91
C ASN A 67 -19.61 0.24 15.08
N ALA A 68 -19.57 0.46 13.76
CA ALA A 68 -18.59 -0.16 12.87
C ALA A 68 -17.15 0.28 13.21
N ILE A 69 -16.92 1.58 13.42
CA ILE A 69 -15.61 2.12 13.81
C ILE A 69 -15.16 1.52 15.15
N ARG A 70 -16.07 1.37 16.11
CA ARG A 70 -15.74 0.83 17.44
C ARG A 70 -15.21 -0.61 17.39
N VAL A 71 -15.70 -1.42 16.46
CA VAL A 71 -15.33 -2.85 16.36
C VAL A 71 -14.22 -3.11 15.32
N ALA A 72 -13.90 -2.12 14.49
CA ALA A 72 -12.83 -2.21 13.51
C ALA A 72 -11.45 -1.95 14.15
N ASP A 73 -10.40 -2.52 13.54
CA ASP A 73 -9.00 -2.25 13.90
C ASP A 73 -8.42 -1.03 13.17
N SER A 74 -9.10 -0.54 12.13
CA SER A 74 -8.71 0.63 11.35
C SER A 74 -9.90 1.16 10.55
N VAL A 75 -9.86 2.45 10.20
CA VAL A 75 -10.92 3.13 9.45
C VAL A 75 -10.37 3.59 8.10
N ILE A 76 -11.08 3.30 7.01
CA ILE A 76 -10.79 3.85 5.69
C ILE A 76 -11.78 5.00 5.43
N VAL A 77 -11.28 6.23 5.43
CA VAL A 77 -12.08 7.41 5.13
C VAL A 77 -11.94 7.74 3.65
N VAL A 78 -13.05 7.67 2.92
CA VAL A 78 -13.09 7.98 1.48
C VAL A 78 -13.47 9.44 1.29
N VAL A 79 -12.65 10.18 0.54
CA VAL A 79 -12.82 11.61 0.29
C VAL A 79 -12.97 11.86 -1.20
N ASP A 80 -13.96 12.66 -1.60
CA ASP A 80 -14.22 12.97 -3.00
C ASP A 80 -13.17 13.96 -3.54
N ALA A 81 -12.53 13.65 -4.66
CA ALA A 81 -11.52 14.51 -5.27
C ALA A 81 -12.06 15.85 -5.81
N VAL A 82 -13.39 15.99 -5.93
CA VAL A 82 -14.08 17.21 -6.37
C VAL A 82 -14.49 18.04 -5.17
N SER A 83 -15.20 17.43 -4.20
CA SER A 83 -15.77 18.14 -3.05
C SER A 83 -14.78 18.36 -1.91
N GLY A 84 -13.76 17.52 -1.77
CA GLY A 84 -12.86 17.55 -0.62
C GLY A 84 -13.50 17.00 0.65
N VAL A 85 -13.12 17.56 1.80
CA VAL A 85 -13.65 17.18 3.12
C VAL A 85 -15.09 17.68 3.27
N GLU A 86 -15.99 16.79 3.69
CA GLU A 86 -17.40 17.10 3.96
C GLU A 86 -17.75 16.82 5.43
N VAL A 87 -18.93 17.26 5.88
CA VAL A 87 -19.40 17.04 7.26
C VAL A 87 -19.38 15.57 7.67
N GLY A 88 -19.71 14.65 6.74
CA GLY A 88 -19.63 13.21 7.00
C GLY A 88 -18.19 12.73 7.23
N THR A 89 -17.21 13.34 6.54
CA THR A 89 -15.78 13.07 6.73
C THR A 89 -15.34 13.49 8.13
N GLU A 90 -15.76 14.67 8.60
CA GLU A 90 -15.43 15.19 9.93
C GLU A 90 -16.01 14.30 11.04
N LEU A 91 -17.27 13.87 10.91
CA LEU A 91 -17.91 12.97 11.88
C LEU A 91 -17.22 11.61 11.96
N ALA A 92 -16.86 11.02 10.81
CA ALA A 92 -16.10 9.76 10.79
C ALA A 92 -14.71 9.94 11.44
N TRP A 93 -14.10 11.12 11.27
CA TRP A 93 -12.83 11.47 11.90
C TRP A 93 -12.93 11.56 13.42
N GLU A 94 -13.94 12.29 13.92
CA GLU A 94 -14.19 12.44 15.36
C GLU A 94 -14.42 11.07 16.02
N TYR A 95 -15.20 10.19 15.39
CA TYR A 95 -15.44 8.86 15.92
C TYR A 95 -14.18 8.00 15.93
N ALA A 96 -13.37 8.05 14.87
CA ALA A 96 -12.11 7.33 14.83
C ALA A 96 -11.14 7.84 15.92
N GLU A 97 -11.11 9.15 16.19
CA GLU A 97 -10.31 9.73 17.26
C GLU A 97 -10.79 9.28 18.66
N VAL A 98 -12.10 9.33 18.92
CA VAL A 98 -12.69 8.87 20.19
C VAL A 98 -12.35 7.41 20.49
N TYR A 99 -12.37 6.56 19.46
CA TYR A 99 -12.01 5.14 19.60
C TYR A 99 -10.52 4.85 19.37
N GLN A 100 -9.71 5.87 19.14
CA GLN A 100 -8.27 5.79 18.89
C GLN A 100 -7.90 4.85 17.74
N GLN A 101 -8.72 4.82 16.69
CA GLN A 101 -8.54 3.96 15.55
C GLN A 101 -7.59 4.58 14.52
N PRO A 102 -6.64 3.82 13.94
CA PRO A 102 -5.84 4.27 12.81
C PRO A 102 -6.70 4.62 11.60
N ILE A 103 -6.43 5.77 10.98
CA ILE A 103 -7.17 6.27 9.81
C ILE A 103 -6.32 6.15 8.55
N ILE A 104 -6.89 5.58 7.50
CA ILE A 104 -6.35 5.56 6.14
C ILE A 104 -7.26 6.41 5.26
N VAL A 105 -6.71 7.42 4.58
CA VAL A 105 -7.49 8.24 3.64
C VAL A 105 -7.37 7.70 2.23
N THR A 106 -8.51 7.57 1.54
CA THR A 106 -8.57 7.24 0.12
C THR A 106 -9.26 8.37 -0.63
N ILE A 107 -8.53 9.03 -1.53
CA ILE A 107 -9.11 10.04 -2.43
C ILE A 107 -9.71 9.32 -3.64
N ASN A 108 -11.01 9.47 -3.85
CA ASN A 108 -11.77 8.78 -4.90
C ASN A 108 -12.27 9.75 -5.98
N LYS A 109 -12.73 9.21 -7.11
CA LYS A 109 -13.34 9.94 -8.24
C LYS A 109 -12.40 10.95 -8.92
N MET A 110 -11.12 10.59 -9.01
CA MET A 110 -10.10 11.37 -9.72
C MET A 110 -10.39 11.53 -11.22
N ASP A 111 -11.30 10.74 -11.78
CA ASP A 111 -11.77 10.76 -13.17
C ASP A 111 -12.87 11.81 -13.44
N ARG A 112 -13.46 12.43 -12.41
CA ARG A 112 -14.52 13.43 -12.57
C ARG A 112 -14.00 14.80 -13.01
N GLU A 113 -14.88 15.56 -13.66
CA GLU A 113 -14.62 16.98 -13.95
C GLU A 113 -14.38 17.74 -12.64
N ASN A 114 -13.44 18.68 -12.65
CA ASN A 114 -12.97 19.41 -11.47
C ASN A 114 -12.32 18.54 -10.39
N ALA A 115 -12.01 17.27 -10.61
CA ALA A 115 -11.22 16.50 -9.65
C ALA A 115 -9.80 17.08 -9.49
N SER A 116 -9.32 17.20 -8.25
CA SER A 116 -7.96 17.64 -7.95
C SER A 116 -7.43 17.02 -6.66
N PHE A 117 -6.36 16.25 -6.82
CA PHE A 117 -5.65 15.63 -5.70
C PHE A 117 -5.04 16.67 -4.75
N GLU A 118 -4.35 17.68 -5.30
CA GLU A 118 -3.70 18.72 -4.49
C GLU A 118 -4.73 19.51 -3.67
N ARG A 119 -5.84 19.95 -4.29
CA ARG A 119 -6.89 20.66 -3.53
C ARG A 119 -7.52 19.79 -2.45
N THR A 120 -7.71 18.51 -2.72
CA THR A 120 -8.24 17.57 -1.73
C THR A 120 -7.25 17.36 -0.58
N MET A 121 -5.96 17.28 -0.88
CA MET A 121 -4.89 17.19 0.11
C MET A 121 -4.81 18.46 0.98
N ASP A 122 -4.95 19.64 0.37
CA ASP A 122 -4.97 20.90 1.10
C ASP A 122 -6.23 21.03 1.96
N SER A 123 -7.38 20.57 1.46
CA SER A 123 -8.62 20.46 2.23
C SER A 123 -8.43 19.58 3.47
N LEU A 124 -7.76 18.42 3.33
CA LEU A 124 -7.46 17.54 4.47
C LEU A 124 -6.56 18.21 5.50
N ARG A 125 -5.48 18.86 5.05
CA ARG A 125 -4.55 19.59 5.92
C ARG A 125 -5.21 20.75 6.66
N ALA A 126 -6.13 21.45 6.00
CA ALA A 126 -6.82 22.59 6.59
C ALA A 126 -7.83 22.17 7.67
N ASN A 127 -8.57 21.08 7.45
CA ASN A 127 -9.60 20.61 8.39
C ASN A 127 -9.01 19.78 9.54
N PHE A 128 -7.89 19.08 9.31
CA PHE A 128 -7.24 18.22 10.30
C PHE A 128 -5.77 18.63 10.51
N PRO A 129 -5.50 19.84 11.03
CA PRO A 129 -4.14 20.39 11.12
C PRO A 129 -3.22 19.63 12.08
N GLU A 130 -3.79 18.86 13.01
CA GLU A 130 -3.02 18.01 13.94
C GLU A 130 -2.43 16.76 13.25
N TYR A 131 -2.92 16.42 12.05
CA TYR A 131 -2.50 15.23 11.31
C TYR A 131 -1.54 15.59 10.18
N LYS A 132 -0.48 14.78 10.05
CA LYS A 132 0.46 14.86 8.93
C LYS A 132 0.01 13.93 7.80
N PHE A 133 -0.57 14.51 6.74
CA PHE A 133 -0.97 13.76 5.55
C PHE A 133 0.21 13.49 4.62
N ILE A 134 0.52 12.21 4.40
CA ILE A 134 1.62 11.78 3.54
C ILE A 134 1.07 10.86 2.46
N PRO A 135 1.21 11.23 1.18
CA PRO A 135 0.73 10.37 0.10
C PRO A 135 1.59 9.12 0.00
N VAL A 136 0.93 7.96 -0.06
CA VAL A 136 1.57 6.67 -0.41
C VAL A 136 1.42 6.41 -1.91
N MET A 137 0.39 6.98 -2.52
CA MET A 137 0.14 6.95 -3.95
C MET A 137 -0.14 8.36 -4.47
N ILE A 138 0.32 8.65 -5.69
CA ILE A 138 0.03 9.90 -6.40
C ILE A 138 -0.66 9.59 -7.74
N PRO A 139 -1.65 10.39 -8.19
CA PRO A 139 -2.37 10.12 -9.42
C PRO A 139 -1.54 10.44 -10.68
N ILE A 140 -1.78 9.69 -11.74
CA ILE A 140 -1.24 9.93 -13.08
C ILE A 140 -2.33 10.61 -13.89
N GLY A 141 -2.18 11.92 -14.09
CA GLY A 141 -3.22 12.78 -14.68
C GLY A 141 -4.39 13.05 -13.73
N ALA A 142 -5.42 13.72 -14.23
CA ALA A 142 -6.65 14.03 -13.51
C ALA A 142 -7.81 14.12 -14.49
N GLN A 143 -9.03 13.98 -13.99
CA GLN A 143 -10.27 14.07 -14.78
C GLN A 143 -10.24 13.08 -15.95
N ALA A 144 -10.58 13.52 -17.17
CA ALA A 144 -10.51 12.68 -18.37
C ALA A 144 -9.11 12.11 -18.67
N ASP A 145 -8.04 12.74 -18.16
CA ASP A 145 -6.66 12.27 -18.33
C ASP A 145 -6.19 11.36 -17.18
N PHE A 146 -7.04 11.04 -16.21
CA PHE A 146 -6.70 10.14 -15.12
C PHE A 146 -6.51 8.70 -15.64
N LYS A 147 -5.27 8.21 -15.57
CA LYS A 147 -4.87 6.90 -16.13
C LYS A 147 -4.57 5.85 -15.07
N GLY A 148 -4.26 6.29 -13.85
CA GLY A 148 -3.82 5.39 -12.79
C GLY A 148 -3.08 6.11 -11.67
N VAL A 149 -2.26 5.37 -10.92
CA VAL A 149 -1.52 5.87 -9.77
C VAL A 149 -0.08 5.39 -9.76
N VAL A 150 0.82 6.21 -9.24
CA VAL A 150 2.18 5.81 -8.88
C VAL A 150 2.21 5.42 -7.41
N ASN A 151 2.67 4.21 -7.12
CA ASN A 151 2.93 3.75 -5.76
C ASN A 151 4.35 4.20 -5.35
N LEU A 152 4.44 5.07 -4.36
CA LEU A 152 5.69 5.67 -3.90
C LEU A 152 6.54 4.72 -3.05
N LEU A 153 6.00 3.61 -2.54
CA LEU A 153 6.79 2.61 -1.82
C LEU A 153 7.58 1.72 -2.79
N THR A 154 6.94 1.32 -3.89
CA THR A 154 7.52 0.40 -4.87
C THR A 154 8.14 1.11 -6.07
N MET A 155 7.89 2.42 -6.21
CA MET A 155 8.28 3.24 -7.35
C MET A 155 7.80 2.64 -8.68
N LYS A 156 6.52 2.24 -8.70
CA LYS A 156 5.86 1.63 -9.87
C LYS A 156 4.52 2.30 -10.14
N ALA A 157 4.20 2.39 -11.42
CA ALA A 157 2.90 2.87 -11.87
C ALA A 157 1.92 1.70 -12.02
N TYR A 158 0.67 1.97 -11.66
CA TYR A 158 -0.45 1.06 -11.75
C TYR A 158 -1.53 1.75 -12.57
N TYR A 159 -1.80 1.22 -13.76
CA TYR A 159 -2.82 1.77 -14.65
C TYR A 159 -4.16 1.06 -14.52
N GLY A 160 -5.21 1.74 -14.96
CA GLY A 160 -6.59 1.24 -14.89
C GLY A 160 -6.96 0.84 -13.47
N ALA A 161 -7.60 -0.32 -13.33
CA ALA A 161 -8.02 -0.83 -12.04
C ALA A 161 -6.85 -1.51 -11.27
N GLY A 162 -5.61 -1.02 -11.37
CA GLY A 162 -4.45 -1.57 -10.67
C GLY A 162 -3.96 -2.93 -11.15
N ALA A 163 -4.42 -3.40 -12.32
CA ALA A 163 -3.99 -4.68 -12.90
C ALA A 163 -2.65 -4.55 -13.64
N ASP A 164 -2.40 -3.38 -14.24
CA ASP A 164 -1.27 -3.18 -15.14
C ASP A 164 -0.13 -2.47 -14.42
N ARG A 165 0.76 -3.27 -13.84
CA ARG A 165 2.00 -2.78 -13.21
C ARG A 165 3.03 -2.43 -14.27
N SER A 166 3.57 -1.22 -14.19
CA SER A 166 4.54 -0.68 -15.14
C SER A 166 5.62 0.18 -14.47
N ASP A 167 6.62 0.58 -15.26
CA ASP A 167 7.62 1.55 -14.84
C ASP A 167 7.01 2.97 -14.76
N LEU A 168 7.68 3.86 -14.02
CA LEU A 168 7.23 5.23 -13.85
C LEU A 168 7.11 5.96 -15.21
N PRO A 169 6.06 6.76 -15.42
CA PRO A 169 6.03 7.74 -16.51
C PRO A 169 7.28 8.63 -16.45
N PRO A 170 8.00 8.84 -17.56
CA PRO A 170 9.22 9.64 -17.56
C PRO A 170 9.03 11.07 -17.02
N ASP A 171 7.87 11.66 -17.29
CA ASP A 171 7.44 12.99 -16.85
C ASP A 171 7.14 13.07 -15.34
N MET A 172 6.88 11.95 -14.68
CA MET A 172 6.61 11.89 -13.25
C MET A 172 7.81 11.41 -12.42
N ALA A 173 8.92 11.01 -13.04
CA ALA A 173 10.05 10.41 -12.34
C ALA A 173 10.61 11.32 -11.23
N ASP A 174 10.82 12.60 -11.52
CA ASP A 174 11.34 13.57 -10.56
C ASP A 174 10.34 13.86 -9.44
N ALA A 175 9.07 14.10 -9.79
CA ALA A 175 8.01 14.34 -8.82
C ALA A 175 7.79 13.14 -7.88
N ALA A 176 7.79 11.92 -8.42
CA ALA A 176 7.69 10.69 -7.65
C ALA A 176 8.91 10.51 -6.74
N GLN A 177 10.11 10.86 -7.20
CA GLN A 177 11.32 10.77 -6.39
C GLN A 177 11.29 11.76 -5.22
N VAL A 178 10.81 12.98 -5.43
CA VAL A 178 10.60 13.98 -4.37
C VAL A 178 9.55 13.48 -3.38
N ALA A 179 8.39 12.99 -3.86
CA ALA A 179 7.34 12.50 -2.98
C ALA A 179 7.75 11.24 -2.18
N HIS A 180 8.49 10.31 -2.80
CA HIS A 180 9.10 9.17 -2.11
C HIS A 180 10.04 9.64 -0.99
N THR A 181 10.83 10.68 -1.26
CA THR A 181 11.77 11.25 -0.29
C THR A 181 11.04 11.76 0.95
N VAL A 182 9.94 12.52 0.75
CA VAL A 182 9.06 13.00 1.82
C VAL A 182 8.39 11.85 2.59
N LEU A 183 7.96 10.80 1.89
CA LEU A 183 7.38 9.60 2.50
C LEU A 183 8.35 8.90 3.47
N VAL A 184 9.61 8.74 3.04
CA VAL A 184 10.64 8.12 3.89
C VAL A 184 11.04 9.03 5.06
N GLU A 185 11.06 10.35 4.86
CA GLU A 185 11.25 11.33 5.96
C GLU A 185 10.17 11.19 7.04
N ALA A 186 8.91 11.17 6.63
CA ALA A 186 7.81 11.01 7.57
C ALA A 186 7.88 9.67 8.32
N ALA A 187 8.27 8.59 7.64
CA ALA A 187 8.48 7.30 8.31
C ALA A 187 9.61 7.36 9.36
N ALA A 188 10.70 8.07 9.07
CA ALA A 188 11.81 8.25 10.01
C ALA A 188 11.39 9.06 11.26
N GLU A 189 10.63 10.13 11.06
CA GLU A 189 10.05 10.95 12.14
C GLU A 189 9.04 10.18 12.99
N ALA A 190 8.20 9.34 12.37
CA ALA A 190 7.22 8.49 13.03
C ALA A 190 7.84 7.32 13.84
N GLY A 191 9.17 7.24 13.91
CA GLY A 191 9.87 6.28 14.78
C GLY A 191 10.48 5.08 14.05
N ALA A 192 10.59 5.09 12.72
CA ALA A 192 11.35 4.07 12.02
C ALA A 192 12.80 4.02 12.56
N SER A 193 13.18 2.90 13.15
CA SER A 193 14.46 2.74 13.85
C SER A 193 15.56 2.19 12.94
N TYR A 194 15.19 1.51 11.86
CA TYR A 194 16.12 0.96 10.88
C TYR A 194 15.56 1.06 9.46
N ALA A 195 16.46 1.05 8.48
CA ALA A 195 16.14 0.78 7.10
C ALA A 195 17.15 -0.20 6.52
N SER A 196 16.73 -0.98 5.53
CA SER A 196 17.61 -1.90 4.83
C SER A 196 17.24 -1.97 3.36
N TYR A 197 18.21 -2.31 2.52
CA TYR A 197 17.95 -2.69 1.14
C TYR A 197 18.49 -4.10 0.92
N VAL A 198 17.74 -4.90 0.15
CA VAL A 198 18.14 -6.27 -0.18
C VAL A 198 18.27 -6.35 -1.68
N MET A 199 19.46 -6.73 -2.15
CA MET A 199 19.67 -7.05 -3.56
C MET A 199 18.93 -8.35 -3.87
N LEU A 200 18.33 -8.46 -5.07
CA LEU A 200 17.68 -9.69 -5.52
C LEU A 200 18.58 -10.90 -5.24
N ARG A 201 18.00 -11.92 -4.62
CA ARG A 201 18.66 -13.17 -4.28
C ARG A 201 18.04 -14.27 -5.10
N LEU A 202 18.85 -14.92 -5.93
CA LEU A 202 18.44 -16.03 -6.78
C LEU A 202 19.18 -17.31 -6.35
N PRO A 203 18.91 -17.87 -5.16
CA PRO A 203 19.58 -19.08 -4.71
C PRO A 203 19.18 -20.29 -5.57
N HIS A 204 20.15 -20.90 -6.24
CA HIS A 204 20.08 -22.17 -6.97
C HIS A 204 18.73 -22.43 -7.67
N ALA A 205 17.82 -23.21 -7.07
CA ALA A 205 16.51 -23.53 -7.63
C ALA A 205 15.68 -22.28 -8.02
N VAL A 206 15.77 -21.21 -7.23
CA VAL A 206 15.07 -19.95 -7.53
C VAL A 206 15.63 -19.27 -8.77
N SER A 207 16.93 -19.43 -9.05
CA SER A 207 17.54 -18.81 -10.24
C SER A 207 17.01 -19.41 -11.54
N GLU A 208 16.79 -20.72 -11.55
CA GLU A 208 16.23 -21.44 -12.71
C GLU A 208 14.77 -21.05 -12.90
N ILE A 209 13.96 -21.18 -11.84
CA ILE A 209 12.53 -20.80 -11.88
C ILE A 209 12.36 -19.34 -12.32
N PHE A 210 13.17 -18.42 -11.79
CA PHE A 210 13.11 -17.01 -12.15
C PHE A 210 13.54 -16.75 -13.60
N SER A 211 14.58 -17.45 -14.06
CA SER A 211 15.04 -17.37 -15.46
C SER A 211 13.98 -17.88 -16.43
N ASP A 212 13.31 -18.98 -16.11
CA ASP A 212 12.25 -19.57 -16.92
C ASP A 212 10.99 -18.69 -16.92
N TRP A 213 10.64 -18.14 -15.76
CA TRP A 213 9.57 -17.15 -15.64
C TRP A 213 9.86 -15.90 -16.48
N LEU A 214 11.09 -15.40 -16.48
CA LEU A 214 11.49 -14.29 -17.34
C LEU A 214 11.42 -14.65 -18.83
N GLU A 215 11.82 -15.85 -19.22
CA GLU A 215 11.71 -16.32 -20.60
C GLU A 215 10.24 -16.34 -21.05
N HIS A 216 9.35 -16.85 -20.20
CA HIS A 216 7.94 -17.00 -20.56
C HIS A 216 7.16 -15.68 -20.60
N HIS A 217 7.42 -14.79 -19.64
CA HIS A 217 6.63 -13.56 -19.49
C HIS A 217 7.30 -12.32 -20.08
N TYR A 218 8.64 -12.29 -20.13
CA TYR A 218 9.41 -11.11 -20.54
C TYR A 218 10.70 -11.47 -21.31
N PRO A 219 10.60 -12.25 -22.40
CA PRO A 219 11.77 -12.78 -23.12
C PRO A 219 12.76 -11.68 -23.54
N ASP A 220 12.24 -10.56 -24.04
CA ASP A 220 13.05 -9.42 -24.48
C ASP A 220 13.85 -8.73 -23.36
N ARG A 221 13.48 -8.96 -22.09
CA ARG A 221 14.13 -8.36 -20.92
C ARG A 221 14.99 -9.35 -20.14
N LYS A 222 14.88 -10.66 -20.41
CA LYS A 222 15.53 -11.72 -19.61
C LYS A 222 17.03 -11.47 -19.46
N GLU A 223 17.76 -11.40 -20.58
CA GLU A 223 19.22 -11.26 -20.52
C GLU A 223 19.65 -9.94 -19.89
N LYS A 224 18.91 -8.85 -20.14
CA LYS A 224 19.19 -7.56 -19.49
C LYS A 224 19.05 -7.64 -17.97
N VAL A 225 18.01 -8.31 -17.47
CA VAL A 225 17.77 -8.49 -16.03
C VAL A 225 18.84 -9.38 -15.42
N LEU A 226 19.11 -10.55 -16.01
CA LEU A 226 20.10 -11.50 -15.52
C LEU A 226 21.52 -10.91 -15.56
N ALA A 227 21.89 -10.19 -16.61
CA ALA A 227 23.17 -9.47 -16.70
C ALA A 227 23.32 -8.46 -15.56
N LYS A 228 22.28 -7.67 -15.27
CA LYS A 228 22.32 -6.70 -14.18
C LYS A 228 22.46 -7.37 -12.81
N VAL A 229 21.82 -8.52 -12.61
CA VAL A 229 22.02 -9.33 -11.39
C VAL A 229 23.47 -9.81 -11.29
N ARG A 230 24.04 -10.34 -12.40
CA ARG A 230 25.44 -10.80 -12.47
C ARG A 230 26.42 -9.67 -12.17
N GLU A 231 26.25 -8.50 -12.76
CA GLU A 231 27.08 -7.31 -12.51
C GLU A 231 27.11 -6.92 -11.03
N MET A 232 25.95 -7.03 -10.36
CA MET A 232 25.81 -6.71 -8.94
C MET A 232 26.37 -7.79 -8.00
N ARG A 233 26.88 -8.91 -8.56
CA ARG A 233 27.28 -10.14 -7.88
C ARG A 233 28.59 -10.72 -8.43
N GLY A 234 29.44 -9.90 -9.05
CA GLY A 234 30.76 -10.34 -9.53
C GLY A 234 30.68 -11.39 -10.65
N GLY A 235 29.67 -11.30 -11.51
CA GLY A 235 29.46 -12.19 -12.66
C GLY A 235 28.56 -13.39 -12.40
N GLN A 236 28.16 -13.63 -11.14
CA GLN A 236 27.33 -14.79 -10.77
C GLN A 236 25.87 -14.40 -10.50
N LEU A 237 24.92 -15.33 -10.64
CA LEU A 237 23.53 -15.06 -10.25
C LEU A 237 23.31 -15.11 -8.73
N ASN A 238 24.18 -15.82 -8.01
CA ASN A 238 24.14 -15.94 -6.57
C ASN A 238 25.52 -16.25 -5.98
N ASP A 239 25.79 -15.71 -4.80
CA ASP A 239 26.94 -16.09 -3.96
C ASP A 239 26.37 -16.62 -2.64
N ALA A 240 26.60 -17.90 -2.35
CA ALA A 240 26.05 -18.55 -1.16
C ALA A 240 26.81 -18.20 0.14
N ARG A 241 28.00 -17.60 0.05
CA ARG A 241 28.84 -17.32 1.22
C ARG A 241 28.17 -16.32 2.15
N PHE A 242 28.09 -16.66 3.43
CA PHE A 242 27.54 -15.78 4.47
C PHE A 242 28.29 -14.43 4.48
N GLY A 243 27.58 -13.33 4.71
CA GLY A 243 28.13 -11.97 4.61
C GLY A 243 28.26 -11.43 3.18
N LYS A 244 28.77 -12.22 2.22
CA LYS A 244 28.81 -11.82 0.79
C LYS A 244 27.44 -11.88 0.13
N ARG A 245 26.64 -12.90 0.45
CA ARG A 245 25.25 -13.03 -0.03
C ARG A 245 24.36 -11.83 0.27
N MET A 246 24.72 -11.03 1.28
CA MET A 246 23.99 -9.82 1.72
C MET A 246 24.55 -8.52 1.12
N LYS A 247 25.68 -8.57 0.42
CA LYS A 247 26.37 -7.38 -0.13
C LYS A 247 26.40 -7.47 -1.66
N GLY A 248 25.92 -6.42 -2.32
CA GLY A 248 26.18 -6.23 -3.75
C GLY A 248 27.60 -5.69 -3.99
N GLU A 249 28.18 -6.08 -5.12
CA GLU A 249 29.47 -5.62 -5.64
C GLU A 249 29.26 -4.96 -7.02
N GLY A 250 30.25 -4.23 -7.56
CA GLY A 250 30.11 -3.53 -8.85
C GLY A 250 29.45 -2.13 -8.77
N VAL A 251 29.47 -1.42 -9.91
CA VAL A 251 29.09 0.01 -10.00
C VAL A 251 27.64 0.26 -9.58
N TYR A 252 26.69 -0.54 -10.07
CA TYR A 252 25.29 -0.38 -9.70
C TYR A 252 25.03 -0.60 -8.21
N ALA A 253 25.66 -1.62 -7.60
CA ALA A 253 25.52 -1.85 -6.16
C ALA A 253 26.17 -0.73 -5.33
N GLN A 254 27.25 -0.13 -5.83
CA GLN A 254 27.87 1.05 -5.20
C GLN A 254 26.98 2.29 -5.30
N GLN A 255 26.36 2.54 -6.45
CA GLN A 255 25.40 3.64 -6.62
C GLN A 255 24.21 3.50 -5.68
N ILE A 256 23.59 2.30 -5.62
CA ILE A 256 22.49 2.02 -4.67
C ILE A 256 22.95 2.25 -3.23
N ARG A 257 24.15 1.76 -2.86
CA ARG A 257 24.71 1.95 -1.52
C ARG A 257 24.97 3.42 -1.20
N GLN A 258 25.49 4.19 -2.15
CA GLN A 258 25.75 5.62 -1.98
C GLN A 258 24.45 6.38 -1.79
N LEU A 259 23.47 6.18 -2.67
CA LEU A 259 22.14 6.78 -2.57
C LEU A 259 21.52 6.46 -1.21
N PHE A 260 21.49 5.17 -0.83
CA PHE A 260 20.96 4.73 0.45
C PHE A 260 21.67 5.37 1.65
N ARG A 261 23.01 5.42 1.65
CA ARG A 261 23.79 6.06 2.73
C ARG A 261 23.54 7.57 2.80
N MET A 262 23.46 8.24 1.66
CA MET A 262 23.13 9.68 1.61
C MET A 262 21.74 9.93 2.17
N THR A 263 20.76 9.10 1.80
CA THR A 263 19.41 9.15 2.37
C THR A 263 19.44 8.93 3.88
N LEU A 264 20.10 7.88 4.38
CA LEU A 264 20.20 7.65 5.84
C LEU A 264 20.83 8.82 6.60
N LYS A 265 21.90 9.43 6.06
CA LYS A 265 22.53 10.60 6.68
C LYS A 265 21.58 11.78 6.72
N ARG A 266 20.90 12.06 5.61
CA ARG A 266 19.93 13.15 5.49
C ARG A 266 18.75 12.99 6.43
N LEU A 267 18.34 11.75 6.71
CA LEU A 267 17.23 11.40 7.59
C LEU A 267 17.61 11.23 9.07
N GLY A 268 18.89 11.42 9.45
CA GLY A 268 19.34 11.15 10.82
C GLY A 268 19.25 9.66 11.22
N LEU A 269 19.24 8.75 10.25
CA LEU A 269 19.18 7.31 10.44
C LEU A 269 20.56 6.64 10.28
N ALA A 270 21.61 7.38 9.88
CA ALA A 270 22.93 6.81 9.60
C ALA A 270 23.60 6.13 10.80
N ASP A 271 23.35 6.65 12.00
CA ASP A 271 23.96 6.18 13.25
C ASP A 271 22.98 5.37 14.12
N ARG A 272 21.74 5.18 13.65
CA ARG A 272 20.76 4.32 14.35
C ARG A 272 21.17 2.86 14.18
N HIS A 273 21.41 2.20 15.30
CA HIS A 273 21.80 0.81 15.32
C HIS A 273 20.58 -0.09 15.07
N TRP A 274 20.82 -1.28 14.53
CA TRP A 274 19.81 -2.33 14.54
C TRP A 274 19.29 -2.49 15.97
N PRO A 275 17.97 -2.53 16.20
CA PRO A 275 17.44 -2.77 17.53
C PRO A 275 18.03 -4.06 18.08
N GLU A 276 18.40 -4.08 19.35
CA GLU A 276 18.88 -5.31 19.98
C GLU A 276 17.79 -6.38 19.86
N VAL A 277 18.13 -7.46 19.17
CA VAL A 277 17.22 -8.58 18.99
C VAL A 277 17.08 -9.26 20.34
N SER A 278 15.94 -9.06 21.00
CA SER A 278 15.67 -9.64 22.31
C SER A 278 14.83 -10.90 22.18
N SER A 279 15.29 -12.00 22.78
CA SER A 279 14.49 -13.20 22.97
C SER A 279 13.57 -13.11 24.20
N ALA A 280 13.51 -11.96 24.90
CA ALA A 280 12.70 -11.82 26.11
C ALA A 280 11.19 -12.00 25.86
N ALA A 281 10.72 -11.69 24.65
CA ALA A 281 9.34 -11.96 24.22
C ALA A 281 9.13 -13.41 23.76
N PHE A 282 10.20 -14.15 23.43
CA PHE A 282 10.12 -15.57 23.10
C PHE A 282 9.95 -16.37 24.39
N ARG A 283 8.70 -16.71 24.71
CA ARG A 283 8.42 -17.74 25.70
C ARG A 283 8.78 -19.09 25.08
N LYS A 284 9.80 -19.76 25.61
CA LYS A 284 10.03 -21.18 25.30
C LYS A 284 8.69 -21.88 25.58
N PRO A 285 8.09 -22.62 24.63
CA PRO A 285 6.98 -23.50 24.96
C PRO A 285 7.41 -24.34 26.17
N GLY A 286 6.48 -24.63 27.09
CA GLY A 286 6.76 -25.55 28.21
C GLY A 286 7.29 -26.90 27.71
N GLU A 287 7.60 -27.82 28.63
CA GLU A 287 8.03 -29.16 28.23
C GLU A 287 7.13 -29.71 27.12
N GLN A 288 7.76 -30.04 25.98
CA GLN A 288 7.09 -30.71 24.89
C GLN A 288 6.63 -32.06 25.45
N LEU A 289 5.31 -32.23 25.61
CA LEU A 289 4.74 -33.50 26.03
C LEU A 289 5.27 -34.60 25.11
N GLY A 290 5.70 -35.70 25.72
CA GLY A 290 6.25 -36.83 24.98
C GLY A 290 5.23 -37.29 23.94
N LEU A 291 5.72 -37.69 22.75
CA LEU A 291 4.84 -38.18 21.69
C LEU A 291 4.01 -39.41 22.12
N PHE A 292 4.34 -40.02 23.27
CA PHE A 292 3.68 -41.18 23.86
C PHE A 292 3.60 -41.15 25.41
N GLY A 293 3.55 -39.97 26.03
CA GLY A 293 3.43 -39.83 27.49
C GLY A 293 4.01 -38.52 28.00
#